data_AF-A0A7M1LK02-F1
#
_entry.id   AF-A0A7M1LK02-F1
#
_cell.length_a   1.000
_cell.length_b   1.000
_cell.length_c   1.000
_cell.angle_alpha   90.00
_cell.angle_beta   90.00
_cell.angle_gamma   90.00
#
_symmetry.space_group_name_H-M   'P 1'
#
loop_
_entity.id
_entity.type
_entity.pdbx_description
1 polymer ?
#
loop_
_entity_poly.entity_id
_entity_poly.type
_entity_poly.pdbx_seq_one_letter_code
_entity_poly.pdbx_strand_id
1 'polypeptide(L)'
;MFTNSINTFKFINLIILSLLLSSCDNNKSHFTVTADTVIKPGSEISKYVTQDEINSFGFRYWDIDNNYTEFVNPIAIPLRDALKQKNTNKVLSYLKDNNLSADIQIEDGTTPIMYSSFYNDINTTNELIKLGADVHKKDKYGLNALAYAISMNSIDVVKALINSGVKFEEVPLTQGYILTPSYRNIEKLVIDGDNIEIIYKYNNIQKDYDTPKGYGYMFDDIVFKNWLELAKIILDSGYKPYPYFFNGDEVLVGNSIYDIFPKEEVNNAMDIELEEYKNQAGDNFDLKLFIDDFSYDYSLYKVLENIPNHEPMLNLLLEHNISGQPSKELMKKVYDECYDGYIYRYNLKQKYMKENINKKVKHLDFYLKYCSDKNGTFKNTKEFINYKNGNNRNYEIDSFLYSNKDDPTKVIYIEK
;
A
#
# COMPACT_ATOMS: atom_id res chain seq x y z
N MET A 1 27.04 11.16 -30.74
CA MET A 1 26.21 9.95 -30.85
C MET A 1 26.86 8.87 -30.02
N PHE A 2 26.10 8.25 -29.12
CA PHE A 2 26.47 7.17 -28.19
C PHE A 2 27.26 7.55 -26.93
N THR A 3 26.54 8.10 -25.95
CA THR A 3 26.81 7.93 -24.51
C THR A 3 25.45 7.74 -23.82
N ASN A 4 24.99 6.49 -23.66
CA ASN A 4 23.91 6.08 -22.73
C ASN A 4 23.62 4.57 -22.85
N SER A 5 24.52 3.72 -22.35
CA SER A 5 24.21 2.27 -22.24
C SER A 5 24.91 1.54 -21.09
N ILE A 6 25.63 2.25 -20.21
CA ILE A 6 26.40 1.60 -19.13
C ILE A 6 25.76 1.79 -17.75
N ASN A 7 24.89 2.79 -17.56
CA ASN A 7 24.18 2.99 -16.29
C ASN A 7 22.91 2.13 -16.14
N THR A 8 22.28 1.71 -17.24
CA THR A 8 21.08 0.85 -17.20
C THR A 8 21.41 -0.57 -16.72
N PHE A 9 22.60 -1.08 -17.06
CA PHE A 9 23.02 -2.45 -16.73
C PHE A 9 23.47 -2.67 -15.27
N LYS A 10 23.79 -1.61 -14.52
CA LYS A 10 24.08 -1.72 -13.07
C LYS A 10 22.81 -1.65 -12.21
N PHE A 11 21.75 -1.05 -12.71
CA PHE A 11 20.50 -0.87 -11.95
C PHE A 11 19.65 -2.15 -11.89
N ILE A 12 19.65 -2.96 -12.94
CA ILE A 12 18.90 -4.23 -12.98
C ILE A 12 19.49 -5.25 -12.01
N ASN A 13 20.83 -5.30 -11.89
CA ASN A 13 21.49 -6.11 -10.85
C ASN A 13 21.18 -5.60 -9.44
N LEU A 14 20.95 -4.30 -9.22
CA LEU A 14 20.66 -3.76 -7.88
C LEU A 14 19.24 -4.05 -7.40
N ILE A 15 18.28 -4.15 -8.31
CA ILE A 15 16.88 -4.44 -7.99
C ILE A 15 16.71 -5.91 -7.57
N ILE A 16 17.43 -6.83 -8.22
CA ILE A 16 17.43 -8.25 -7.86
C ILE A 16 18.40 -8.54 -6.68
N LEU A 17 19.53 -7.84 -6.56
CA LEU A 17 20.49 -8.04 -5.45
C LEU A 17 20.03 -7.43 -4.11
N SER A 18 19.15 -6.41 -4.14
CA SER A 18 18.52 -5.88 -2.91
C SER A 18 17.58 -6.88 -2.22
N LEU A 19 17.11 -7.89 -2.96
CA LEU A 19 16.33 -9.01 -2.43
C LEU A 19 17.19 -10.16 -1.89
N LEU A 20 18.53 -10.12 -2.03
CA LEU A 20 19.39 -11.26 -1.70
C LEU A 20 20.62 -11.02 -0.81
N LEU A 21 21.05 -9.80 -0.46
CA LEU A 21 22.22 -9.64 0.43
C LEU A 21 22.06 -8.56 1.52
N SER A 22 21.57 -9.00 2.67
CA SER A 22 22.14 -8.58 3.96
C SER A 22 23.55 -9.19 4.10
N SER A 23 24.56 -8.60 3.46
CA SER A 23 25.95 -8.80 3.87
C SER A 23 26.86 -7.67 3.38
N CYS A 24 27.38 -6.94 4.36
CA CYS A 24 28.43 -5.92 4.37
C CYS A 24 29.44 -5.95 3.21
N ASP A 25 29.68 -4.76 2.64
CA ASP A 25 30.96 -4.41 2.04
C ASP A 25 31.73 -3.50 3.01
N ASN A 26 32.69 -4.11 3.72
CA ASN A 26 33.58 -3.44 4.68
C ASN A 26 34.64 -2.64 3.93
N ASN A 27 34.33 -1.39 3.59
CA ASN A 27 35.27 -0.24 3.58
C ASN A 27 34.61 0.95 2.89
N LYS A 28 33.96 1.83 3.64
CA LYS A 28 33.75 3.25 3.33
C LYS A 28 33.12 3.93 4.56
N SER A 29 33.50 5.18 4.79
CA SER A 29 33.07 6.04 5.90
C SER A 29 31.61 5.81 6.32
N HIS A 30 31.38 5.44 7.58
CA HIS A 30 30.04 5.27 8.15
C HIS A 30 29.39 6.63 8.41
N PHE A 31 28.81 7.23 7.39
CA PHE A 31 27.82 8.30 7.59
C PHE A 31 26.47 7.65 7.87
N THR A 32 25.95 7.83 9.08
CA THR A 32 24.54 7.58 9.36
C THR A 32 23.76 8.81 8.91
N VAL A 33 22.97 8.67 7.86
CA VAL A 33 22.09 9.72 7.35
C VAL A 33 20.69 9.47 7.89
N THR A 34 20.16 10.46 8.60
CA THR A 34 18.79 10.49 9.10
C THR A 34 18.06 11.72 8.54
N ALA A 35 16.74 11.76 8.61
CA ALA A 35 15.93 12.89 8.10
C ALA A 35 16.31 14.25 8.72
N ASP A 36 16.93 14.26 9.90
CA ASP A 36 17.42 15.44 10.63
C ASP A 36 18.91 15.75 10.39
N THR A 37 19.58 15.01 9.49
CA THR A 37 21.00 15.22 9.20
C THR A 37 21.21 16.53 8.43
N VAL A 38 22.10 17.40 8.95
CA VAL A 38 22.45 18.68 8.31
C VAL A 38 23.76 18.55 7.53
N ILE A 39 23.70 18.75 6.22
CA ILE A 39 24.83 18.76 5.29
C ILE A 39 25.50 20.12 5.26
N LYS A 40 26.65 20.23 5.93
CA LYS A 40 27.50 21.42 5.85
C LYS A 40 28.22 21.46 4.50
N PRO A 41 28.17 22.58 3.74
CA PRO A 41 28.89 22.71 2.48
C PRO A 41 30.39 22.43 2.65
N GLY A 42 30.95 21.55 1.81
CA GLY A 42 32.37 21.16 1.85
C GLY A 42 32.72 20.07 2.89
N SER A 43 31.75 19.58 3.65
CA SER A 43 31.95 18.39 4.51
C SER A 43 32.12 17.13 3.65
N GLU A 44 32.76 16.10 4.21
CA GLU A 44 32.97 14.83 3.49
C GLU A 44 31.63 14.20 3.06
N ILE A 45 30.61 14.29 3.91
CA ILE A 45 29.25 13.82 3.62
C ILE A 45 28.57 14.60 2.47
N SER A 46 28.88 15.89 2.28
CA SER A 46 28.34 16.71 1.18
C SER A 46 28.80 16.30 -0.22
N LYS A 47 29.77 15.38 -0.32
CA LYS A 47 30.19 14.77 -1.59
C LYS A 47 29.26 13.65 -2.05
N TYR A 48 28.46 13.10 -1.13
CA TYR A 48 27.65 11.89 -1.36
C TYR A 48 26.16 12.15 -1.26
N VAL A 49 25.74 13.13 -0.46
CA VAL A 49 24.33 13.50 -0.30
C VAL A 49 24.20 15.00 -0.08
N THR A 50 23.20 15.60 -0.73
CA THR A 50 22.83 17.01 -0.62
C THR A 50 21.81 17.23 0.49
N GLN A 51 21.73 18.44 1.03
CA GLN A 51 20.68 18.76 2.00
C GLN A 51 19.27 18.54 1.40
N ASP A 52 19.09 18.78 0.10
CA ASP A 52 17.82 18.54 -0.58
C ASP A 52 17.47 17.06 -0.69
N GLU A 53 18.45 16.18 -0.94
CA GLU A 53 18.25 14.72 -0.88
C GLU A 53 17.87 14.28 0.54
N ILE A 54 18.50 14.83 1.58
CA ILE A 54 18.11 14.54 2.97
C ILE A 54 16.69 15.00 3.28
N ASN A 55 16.37 16.23 2.89
CA ASN A 55 15.04 16.80 3.10
C ASN A 55 13.96 16.07 2.28
N SER A 56 14.33 15.44 1.15
CA SER A 56 13.45 14.59 0.35
C SER A 56 13.05 13.31 1.10
N PHE A 57 13.92 12.77 1.95
CA PHE A 57 13.58 11.65 2.86
C PHE A 57 12.69 12.08 4.05
N GLY A 58 12.46 13.38 4.23
CA GLY A 58 12.00 13.96 5.49
C GLY A 58 10.50 14.05 5.72
N PHE A 59 9.64 13.95 4.68
CA PHE A 59 8.23 14.30 4.90
C PHE A 59 7.47 13.21 5.66
N ARG A 60 6.87 13.59 6.77
CA ARG A 60 6.04 12.78 7.64
C ARG A 60 4.61 13.35 7.63
N TYR A 61 3.66 12.64 8.20
CA TYR A 61 2.32 13.19 8.48
C TYR A 61 2.39 14.56 9.19
N TRP A 62 3.46 14.77 9.96
CA TRP A 62 3.78 16.01 10.66
C TRP A 62 3.77 17.26 9.78
N ASP A 63 4.14 17.24 8.51
CA ASP A 63 4.44 18.50 7.82
C ASP A 63 3.19 19.32 7.43
N ILE A 64 2.00 18.68 7.37
CA ILE A 64 0.72 19.40 7.29
C ILE A 64 0.08 19.63 8.67
N ASP A 65 0.10 18.65 9.59
CA ASP A 65 -0.65 18.71 10.86
C ASP A 65 0.15 19.21 12.09
N ASN A 66 1.49 19.26 12.04
CA ASN A 66 2.34 19.55 13.20
C ASN A 66 2.28 21.02 13.66
N ASN A 67 2.60 21.21 14.94
CA ASN A 67 2.78 22.50 15.60
C ASN A 67 4.27 22.85 15.79
N TYR A 68 5.22 21.97 15.42
CA TYR A 68 6.65 22.28 15.44
C TYR A 68 7.04 23.11 14.23
N THR A 69 7.68 24.24 14.52
CA THR A 69 7.73 25.45 13.70
C THR A 69 9.16 25.96 13.55
N GLU A 70 10.14 25.08 13.30
CA GLU A 70 11.50 25.58 13.03
C GLU A 70 11.61 26.26 11.65
N PHE A 71 10.70 25.98 10.71
CA PHE A 71 10.80 26.45 9.33
C PHE A 71 9.55 27.13 8.74
N VAL A 72 8.46 27.25 9.49
CA VAL A 72 7.24 27.91 9.00
C VAL A 72 7.46 29.42 8.95
N ASN A 73 7.24 30.03 7.80
CA ASN A 73 7.18 31.50 7.70
C ASN A 73 6.18 32.03 8.73
N PRO A 74 6.56 32.89 9.69
CA PRO A 74 5.65 33.37 10.74
C PRO A 74 4.38 34.03 10.21
N ILE A 75 4.44 34.58 8.98
CA ILE A 75 3.29 35.15 8.26
C ILE A 75 2.27 34.07 7.86
N ALA A 76 2.69 32.82 7.66
CA ALA A 76 1.80 31.75 7.26
C ALA A 76 1.11 31.04 8.45
N ILE A 77 1.56 31.26 9.69
CA ILE A 77 1.02 30.59 10.89
C ILE A 77 -0.48 30.88 11.09
N PRO A 78 -0.96 32.14 11.10
CA PRO A 78 -2.38 32.40 11.33
C PRO A 78 -3.28 31.86 10.20
N LEU A 79 -2.76 31.84 8.95
CA LEU A 79 -3.44 31.25 7.81
C LEU A 79 -3.57 29.73 7.96
N ARG A 80 -2.48 29.06 8.36
CA ARG A 80 -2.46 27.63 8.65
C ARG A 80 -3.47 27.28 9.74
N ASP A 81 -3.51 28.03 10.84
CA ASP A 81 -4.47 27.80 11.92
C ASP A 81 -5.93 27.93 11.44
N ALA A 82 -6.21 28.92 10.60
CA ALA A 82 -7.54 29.09 10.00
C ALA A 82 -7.92 27.91 9.09
N LEU A 83 -6.96 27.40 8.30
CA LEU A 83 -7.14 26.23 7.45
C LEU A 83 -7.40 24.95 8.26
N LYS A 84 -6.63 24.71 9.33
CA LYS A 84 -6.83 23.57 10.26
C LYS A 84 -8.20 23.62 10.92
N GLN A 85 -8.66 24.83 11.26
CA GLN A 85 -9.99 25.06 11.85
C GLN A 85 -11.14 25.00 10.84
N LYS A 86 -10.85 24.80 9.54
CA LYS A 86 -11.83 24.89 8.44
C LYS A 86 -12.61 26.20 8.44
N ASN A 87 -11.97 27.30 8.83
CA ASN A 87 -12.62 28.60 8.94
C ASN A 87 -12.45 29.41 7.65
N THR A 88 -13.30 29.14 6.66
CA THR A 88 -13.24 29.77 5.34
C THR A 88 -13.18 31.30 5.42
N ASN A 89 -14.01 31.93 6.26
CA ASN A 89 -14.02 33.39 6.38
C ASN A 89 -12.68 33.96 6.86
N LYS A 90 -12.05 33.32 7.86
CA LYS A 90 -10.72 33.72 8.34
C LYS A 90 -9.64 33.49 7.28
N VAL A 91 -9.71 32.39 6.53
CA VAL A 91 -8.79 32.14 5.40
C VAL A 91 -8.89 33.26 4.38
N LEU A 92 -10.10 33.57 3.92
CA LEU A 92 -10.33 34.60 2.90
C LEU A 92 -9.97 36.01 3.40
N SER A 93 -10.32 36.36 4.63
CA SER A 93 -9.93 37.66 5.21
C SER A 93 -8.42 37.76 5.35
N TYR A 94 -7.75 36.70 5.81
CA TYR A 94 -6.31 36.71 5.98
C TYR A 94 -5.56 36.88 4.65
N LEU A 95 -5.97 36.16 3.61
CA LEU A 95 -5.40 36.30 2.27
C LEU A 95 -5.58 37.74 1.75
N LYS A 96 -6.78 38.30 1.91
CA LYS A 96 -7.10 39.66 1.46
C LYS A 96 -6.33 40.73 2.23
N ASP A 97 -6.38 40.69 3.56
CA ASP A 97 -5.83 41.74 4.43
C ASP A 97 -4.29 41.81 4.33
N ASN A 98 -3.64 40.69 3.98
CA ASN A 98 -2.20 40.61 3.77
C ASN A 98 -1.79 40.65 2.29
N ASN A 99 -2.74 40.86 1.37
CA ASN A 99 -2.51 40.90 -0.08
C ASN A 99 -1.75 39.65 -0.60
N LEU A 100 -2.16 38.47 -0.14
CA LEU A 100 -1.59 37.18 -0.50
C LEU A 100 -2.39 36.52 -1.64
N SER A 101 -1.68 35.81 -2.52
CA SER A 101 -2.31 34.93 -3.51
C SER A 101 -2.95 33.70 -2.85
N ALA A 102 -3.96 33.11 -3.48
CA ALA A 102 -4.54 31.83 -3.08
C ALA A 102 -3.51 30.66 -3.14
N ASP A 103 -2.42 30.83 -3.90
CA ASP A 103 -1.32 29.87 -4.05
C ASP A 103 -0.11 30.17 -3.15
N ILE A 104 -0.29 31.00 -2.12
CA ILE A 104 0.75 31.28 -1.13
C ILE A 104 1.32 29.97 -0.59
N GLN A 105 2.65 29.85 -0.57
CA GLN A 105 3.32 28.68 -0.01
C GLN A 105 3.40 28.82 1.50
N ILE A 106 3.03 27.76 2.22
CA ILE A 106 3.00 27.73 3.69
C ILE A 106 4.26 27.04 4.22
N GLU A 107 4.36 25.71 4.03
CA GLU A 107 5.48 24.89 4.46
C GLU A 107 5.77 23.85 3.37
N ASP A 108 7.04 23.63 3.03
CA ASP A 108 7.49 22.72 1.95
C ASP A 108 6.76 22.87 0.60
N GLY A 109 6.36 24.09 0.29
CA GLY A 109 5.65 24.40 -0.96
C GLY A 109 4.16 24.06 -0.94
N THR A 110 3.62 23.59 0.18
CA THR A 110 2.17 23.36 0.34
C THR A 110 1.38 24.65 0.19
N THR A 111 0.16 24.54 -0.33
CA THR A 111 -0.74 25.68 -0.58
C THR A 111 -2.03 25.55 0.24
N PRO A 112 -2.79 26.65 0.45
CA PRO A 112 -4.09 26.60 1.12
C PRO A 112 -5.04 25.51 0.62
N ILE A 113 -5.06 25.23 -0.69
CA ILE A 113 -5.95 24.21 -1.26
C ILE A 113 -5.49 22.78 -0.92
N MET A 114 -4.19 22.55 -0.72
CA MET A 114 -3.69 21.26 -0.22
C MET A 114 -4.13 21.03 1.24
N TYR A 115 -4.11 22.07 2.08
CA TYR A 115 -4.63 22.00 3.45
C TYR A 115 -6.14 21.71 3.47
N SER A 116 -6.94 22.45 2.69
CA SER A 116 -8.39 22.20 2.65
C SER A 116 -8.71 20.80 2.11
N SER A 117 -7.89 20.28 1.20
CA SER A 117 -7.97 18.90 0.69
C SER A 117 -7.67 17.87 1.77
N PHE A 118 -6.59 18.05 2.52
CA PHE A 118 -6.20 17.18 3.62
C PHE A 118 -7.27 17.11 4.73
N TYR A 119 -7.88 18.24 5.06
CA TYR A 119 -8.90 18.29 6.10
C TYR A 119 -10.33 17.96 5.61
N ASN A 120 -10.55 17.68 4.32
CA ASN A 120 -11.89 17.57 3.73
C ASN A 120 -12.75 18.82 4.02
N ASP A 121 -12.24 20.00 3.67
CA ASP A 121 -12.93 21.29 3.76
C ASP A 121 -13.36 21.77 2.38
N ILE A 122 -14.53 21.28 1.96
CA ILE A 122 -15.10 21.59 0.65
C ILE A 122 -15.42 23.08 0.47
N ASN A 123 -15.82 23.78 1.53
CA ASN A 123 -16.18 25.19 1.46
C ASN A 123 -14.95 26.05 1.15
N THR A 124 -13.87 25.86 1.92
CA THR A 124 -12.62 26.57 1.66
C THR A 124 -12.02 26.18 0.32
N THR A 125 -12.07 24.90 -0.06
CA THR A 125 -11.60 24.44 -1.38
C THR A 125 -12.30 25.18 -2.52
N ASN A 126 -13.63 25.25 -2.50
CA ASN A 126 -14.40 25.92 -3.54
C ASN A 126 -14.10 27.42 -3.62
N GLU A 127 -13.95 28.11 -2.49
CA GLU A 127 -13.60 29.53 -2.48
C GLU A 127 -12.17 29.78 -2.96
N LEU A 128 -11.21 28.91 -2.62
CA LEU A 128 -9.84 29.00 -3.13
C LEU A 128 -9.79 28.79 -4.66
N ILE A 129 -10.54 27.83 -5.20
CA ILE A 129 -10.68 27.63 -6.66
C ILE A 129 -11.25 28.90 -7.32
N LYS A 130 -12.30 29.52 -6.74
CA LYS A 130 -12.86 30.78 -7.25
C LYS A 130 -11.86 31.95 -7.23
N LEU A 131 -10.98 31.97 -6.24
CA LEU A 131 -9.88 32.94 -6.15
C LEU A 131 -8.72 32.65 -7.11
N GLY A 132 -8.80 31.56 -7.90
CA GLY A 132 -7.80 31.21 -8.90
C GLY A 132 -6.62 30.40 -8.33
N ALA A 133 -6.82 29.65 -7.24
CA ALA A 133 -5.82 28.70 -6.79
C ALA A 133 -5.51 27.66 -7.87
N ASP A 134 -4.23 27.40 -8.10
CA ASP A 134 -3.77 26.38 -9.04
C ASP A 134 -3.92 24.98 -8.44
N VAL A 135 -4.95 24.27 -8.92
CA VAL A 135 -5.29 22.90 -8.50
C VAL A 135 -4.25 21.85 -8.91
N HIS A 136 -3.36 22.16 -9.85
CA HIS A 136 -2.28 21.28 -10.32
C HIS A 136 -0.96 21.50 -9.58
N LYS A 137 -0.87 22.57 -8.79
CA LYS A 137 0.37 22.91 -8.07
C LYS A 137 0.78 21.76 -7.16
N LYS A 138 2.08 21.48 -7.17
CA LYS A 138 2.72 20.43 -6.39
C LYS A 138 3.61 21.02 -5.31
N ASP A 139 3.66 20.35 -4.17
CA ASP A 139 4.60 20.66 -3.09
C ASP A 139 6.01 20.11 -3.42
N LYS A 140 6.94 20.21 -2.46
CA LYS A 140 8.31 19.71 -2.60
C LYS A 140 8.39 18.19 -2.83
N TYR A 141 7.33 17.45 -2.54
CA TYR A 141 7.25 15.98 -2.66
C TYR A 141 6.49 15.54 -3.90
N GLY A 142 6.10 16.49 -4.76
CA GLY A 142 5.35 16.19 -5.97
C GLY A 142 3.86 15.91 -5.72
N LEU A 143 3.35 16.11 -4.50
CA LEU A 143 1.94 15.92 -4.17
C LEU A 143 1.15 17.18 -4.50
N ASN A 144 0.05 17.01 -5.22
CA ASN A 144 -0.93 18.09 -5.48
C ASN A 144 -2.12 17.98 -4.52
N ALA A 145 -3.06 18.93 -4.60
CA ALA A 145 -4.28 18.94 -3.78
C ALA A 145 -5.07 17.63 -3.86
N LEU A 146 -5.14 16.99 -5.04
CA LEU A 146 -5.86 15.73 -5.24
C LEU A 146 -5.17 14.57 -4.50
N ALA A 147 -3.84 14.52 -4.47
CA ALA A 147 -3.09 13.52 -3.71
C ALA A 147 -3.41 13.58 -2.21
N TYR A 148 -3.49 14.79 -1.65
CA TYR A 148 -3.90 14.99 -0.25
C TYR A 148 -5.37 14.60 -0.01
N ALA A 149 -6.27 14.96 -0.91
CA ALA A 149 -7.68 14.60 -0.80
C ALA A 149 -7.86 13.06 -0.83
N ILE A 150 -7.16 12.37 -1.73
CA ILE A 150 -7.21 10.91 -1.83
C ILE A 150 -6.63 10.28 -0.56
N SER A 151 -5.44 10.69 -0.13
CA SER A 151 -4.75 10.16 1.05
C SER A 151 -5.55 10.31 2.36
N MET A 152 -6.55 11.18 2.37
CA MET A 152 -7.43 11.45 3.51
C MET A 152 -8.89 11.00 3.29
N ASN A 153 -9.19 10.35 2.16
CA ASN A 153 -10.54 9.98 1.74
C ASN A 153 -11.54 11.16 1.74
N SER A 154 -11.08 12.34 1.34
CA SER A 154 -11.83 13.60 1.27
C SER A 154 -12.73 13.63 0.03
N ILE A 155 -13.75 12.78 0.00
CA ILE A 155 -14.62 12.53 -1.17
C ILE A 155 -15.15 13.81 -1.84
N ASP A 156 -15.68 14.75 -1.05
CA ASP A 156 -16.28 15.97 -1.60
C ASP A 156 -15.23 16.86 -2.28
N VAL A 157 -14.03 16.94 -1.68
CA VAL A 157 -12.91 17.68 -2.27
C VAL A 157 -12.37 16.96 -3.51
N VAL A 158 -12.27 15.63 -3.51
CA VAL A 158 -11.90 14.85 -4.72
C VAL A 158 -12.84 15.22 -5.86
N LYS A 159 -14.17 15.19 -5.64
CA LYS A 159 -15.18 15.55 -6.64
C LYS A 159 -15.01 17.00 -7.14
N ALA A 160 -14.71 17.95 -6.26
CA ALA A 160 -14.49 19.35 -6.66
C ALA A 160 -13.22 19.54 -7.50
N LEU A 161 -12.13 18.87 -7.13
CA LEU A 161 -10.84 18.98 -7.83
C LEU A 161 -10.90 18.37 -9.22
N ILE A 162 -11.52 17.19 -9.39
CA ILE A 162 -11.68 16.58 -10.72
C ILE A 162 -12.59 17.41 -11.62
N ASN A 163 -13.65 18.01 -11.08
CA ASN A 163 -14.51 18.93 -11.81
C ASN A 163 -13.79 20.22 -12.22
N SER A 164 -12.69 20.54 -11.54
CA SER A 164 -11.82 21.69 -11.84
C SER A 164 -10.70 21.35 -12.83
N GLY A 165 -10.63 20.11 -13.33
CA GLY A 165 -9.72 19.70 -14.40
C GLY A 165 -8.51 18.86 -13.97
N VAL A 166 -8.33 18.60 -12.68
CA VAL A 166 -7.27 17.70 -12.19
C VAL A 166 -7.60 16.26 -12.53
N LYS A 167 -6.58 15.51 -12.98
CA LYS A 167 -6.74 14.08 -13.32
C LYS A 167 -6.09 13.15 -12.30
N PHE A 168 -6.63 11.94 -12.18
CA PHE A 168 -6.08 10.92 -11.28
C PHE A 168 -4.68 10.46 -11.72
N GLU A 169 -4.34 10.53 -13.01
CA GLU A 169 -3.00 10.25 -13.53
C GLU A 169 -1.92 11.22 -13.02
N GLU A 170 -2.31 12.39 -12.51
CA GLU A 170 -1.37 13.33 -11.89
C GLU A 170 -0.94 12.90 -10.47
N VAL A 171 -1.60 11.86 -9.93
CA VAL A 171 -1.40 11.30 -8.58
C VAL A 171 -0.97 9.84 -8.69
N PRO A 172 0.27 9.54 -9.12
CA PRO A 172 0.76 8.16 -9.11
C PRO A 172 0.94 7.62 -7.69
N LEU A 173 1.20 8.52 -6.74
CA LEU A 173 1.56 8.22 -5.36
C LEU A 173 0.63 8.92 -4.38
N THR A 174 0.27 8.20 -3.33
CA THR A 174 -0.37 8.75 -2.13
C THR A 174 0.52 8.55 -0.93
N GLN A 175 0.14 9.19 0.17
CA GLN A 175 0.79 8.99 1.45
C GLN A 175 -0.12 8.24 2.41
N GLY A 176 0.44 7.25 3.10
CA GLY A 176 -0.26 6.44 4.09
C GLY A 176 -0.51 7.17 5.41
N TYR A 177 -1.31 8.24 5.41
CA TYR A 177 -1.67 8.96 6.65
C TYR A 177 -2.61 8.18 7.56
N ILE A 178 -3.23 7.12 7.06
CA ILE A 178 -4.36 6.46 7.69
C ILE A 178 -4.07 4.97 7.89
N LEU A 179 -4.15 4.53 9.14
CA LEU A 179 -4.08 3.11 9.51
C LEU A 179 -5.47 2.47 9.44
N THR A 180 -5.50 1.21 9.03
CA THR A 180 -6.72 0.44 8.74
C THR A 180 -6.61 -0.98 9.29
N PRO A 181 -7.73 -1.68 9.57
CA PRO A 181 -7.72 -3.09 9.90
C PRO A 181 -6.96 -3.95 8.87
N SER A 182 -6.10 -4.85 9.35
CA SER A 182 -5.49 -5.92 8.55
C SER A 182 -5.27 -7.15 9.42
N TYR A 183 -5.21 -8.35 8.84
CA TYR A 183 -5.02 -9.56 9.65
C TYR A 183 -3.69 -9.57 10.44
N ARG A 184 -2.70 -8.75 10.06
CA ARG A 184 -1.43 -8.60 10.78
C ARG A 184 -1.51 -7.74 12.04
N ASN A 185 -2.58 -6.97 12.24
CA ASN A 185 -2.71 -6.01 13.34
C ASN A 185 -3.83 -6.37 14.31
N ILE A 186 -4.07 -7.67 14.53
CA ILE A 186 -4.98 -8.17 15.56
C ILE A 186 -4.53 -7.64 16.92
N GLU A 187 -5.43 -6.97 17.63
CA GLU A 187 -5.20 -6.52 19.00
C GLU A 187 -5.76 -7.51 20.02
N LYS A 188 -6.93 -8.10 19.72
CA LYS A 188 -7.65 -8.99 20.61
C LYS A 188 -8.55 -9.95 19.81
N LEU A 189 -8.73 -11.15 20.34
CA LEU A 189 -9.72 -12.12 19.87
C LEU A 189 -10.77 -12.36 20.94
N VAL A 190 -12.04 -12.39 20.53
CA VAL A 190 -13.17 -12.81 21.37
C VAL A 190 -13.76 -14.08 20.77
N ILE A 191 -13.78 -15.16 21.55
CA ILE A 191 -14.15 -16.50 21.11
C ILE A 191 -15.39 -16.96 21.85
N ASP A 192 -16.47 -17.19 21.11
CA ASP A 192 -17.72 -17.83 21.57
C ASP A 192 -17.95 -19.12 20.79
N GLY A 193 -17.51 -20.25 21.36
CA GLY A 193 -17.54 -21.54 20.71
C GLY A 193 -16.73 -21.53 19.40
N ASP A 194 -17.43 -21.62 18.26
CA ASP A 194 -16.82 -21.58 16.93
C ASP A 194 -16.78 -20.18 16.31
N ASN A 195 -17.41 -19.19 16.95
CA ASN A 195 -17.40 -17.81 16.48
C ASN A 195 -16.15 -17.10 17.00
N ILE A 196 -15.41 -16.47 16.09
CA ILE A 196 -14.22 -15.68 16.41
C ILE A 196 -14.45 -14.27 15.91
N GLU A 197 -14.64 -13.34 16.84
CA GLU A 197 -14.60 -11.91 16.59
C GLU A 197 -13.15 -11.43 16.70
N ILE A 198 -12.72 -10.69 15.68
CA ILE A 198 -11.37 -10.11 15.62
C ILE A 198 -11.49 -8.62 15.91
N ILE A 199 -10.80 -8.18 16.95
CA ILE A 199 -10.64 -6.75 17.28
C ILE A 199 -9.25 -6.35 16.80
N TYR A 200 -9.19 -5.41 15.88
CA TYR A 200 -7.94 -4.90 15.33
C TYR A 200 -7.41 -3.76 16.18
N LYS A 201 -6.11 -3.51 16.09
CA LYS A 201 -5.47 -2.35 16.73
C LYS A 201 -6.00 -1.03 16.16
N TYR A 202 -6.32 -1.04 14.87
CA TYR A 202 -6.81 0.11 14.13
C TYR A 202 -8.23 -0.22 13.67
N ASN A 203 -9.24 0.38 14.32
CA ASN A 203 -10.66 0.11 14.07
C ASN A 203 -11.35 1.25 13.31
N ASN A 204 -10.69 2.39 13.21
CA ASN A 204 -11.11 3.60 12.50
C ASN A 204 -9.90 4.17 11.76
N ILE A 205 -10.14 5.12 10.86
CA ILE A 205 -9.13 5.97 10.24
C ILE A 205 -8.30 6.65 11.36
N GLN A 206 -7.23 6.00 11.82
CA GLN A 206 -6.32 6.57 12.80
C GLN A 206 -5.18 7.21 12.02
N LYS A 207 -4.95 8.49 12.31
CA LYS A 207 -3.85 9.26 11.72
C LYS A 207 -2.53 8.66 12.20
N ASP A 208 -1.69 8.21 11.28
CA ASP A 208 -0.34 7.75 11.57
C ASP A 208 0.58 8.97 11.65
N TYR A 209 0.96 9.34 12.87
CA TYR A 209 1.85 10.46 13.11
C TYR A 209 3.32 10.04 13.03
N ASP A 210 3.66 8.78 13.29
CA ASP A 210 5.02 8.42 13.73
C ASP A 210 5.85 7.70 12.66
N THR A 211 5.25 7.15 11.61
CA THR A 211 6.00 6.43 10.57
C THR A 211 6.60 7.37 9.51
N PRO A 212 7.93 7.34 9.29
CA PRO A 212 8.54 7.91 8.09
C PRO A 212 8.04 7.12 6.86
N LYS A 213 7.57 7.84 5.83
CA LYS A 213 6.79 7.28 4.71
C LYS A 213 7.43 6.09 4.00
N GLY A 214 6.59 5.11 3.68
CA GLY A 214 6.56 4.56 2.33
C GLY A 214 5.55 5.35 1.50
N TYR A 215 5.92 5.77 0.29
CA TYR A 215 4.93 6.16 -0.71
C TYR A 215 4.13 4.90 -1.11
N GLY A 216 2.80 5.02 -1.19
CA GLY A 216 1.94 3.96 -1.69
C GLY A 216 1.55 4.25 -3.13
N TYR A 217 1.47 3.22 -3.97
CA TYR A 217 0.79 3.37 -5.25
C TYR A 217 -0.66 3.76 -4.96
N MET A 218 -1.12 4.86 -5.56
CA MET A 218 -2.39 5.51 -5.17
C MET A 218 -3.55 4.52 -5.03
N PHE A 219 -3.73 3.63 -6.01
CA PHE A 219 -4.87 2.73 -6.03
C PHE A 219 -4.69 1.51 -5.11
N ASP A 220 -3.45 1.07 -4.88
CA ASP A 220 -3.13 0.05 -3.87
C ASP A 220 -3.54 0.53 -2.48
N ASP A 221 -3.16 1.75 -2.11
CA ASP A 221 -3.50 2.34 -0.81
C ASP A 221 -5.03 2.44 -0.61
N ILE A 222 -5.77 2.83 -1.65
CA ILE A 222 -7.24 2.86 -1.65
C ILE A 222 -7.84 1.45 -1.42
N VAL A 223 -7.30 0.44 -2.10
CA VAL A 223 -7.75 -0.96 -1.98
C VAL A 223 -7.43 -1.49 -0.58
N PHE A 224 -6.21 -1.27 -0.08
CA PHE A 224 -5.77 -1.69 1.24
C PHE A 224 -6.62 -1.07 2.36
N LYS A 225 -6.97 0.21 2.23
CA LYS A 225 -7.86 0.91 3.17
C LYS A 225 -9.34 0.62 2.94
N ASN A 226 -9.67 -0.17 1.91
CA ASN A 226 -11.02 -0.57 1.56
C ASN A 226 -11.99 0.62 1.37
N TRP A 227 -11.51 1.71 0.76
CA TRP A 227 -12.30 2.92 0.52
C TRP A 227 -13.18 2.76 -0.73
N LEU A 228 -14.25 1.99 -0.56
CA LEU A 228 -15.13 1.57 -1.66
C LEU A 228 -15.73 2.73 -2.47
N GLU A 229 -16.21 3.79 -1.82
CA GLU A 229 -16.79 4.95 -2.53
C GLU A 229 -15.72 5.66 -3.37
N LEU A 230 -14.53 5.89 -2.80
CA LEU A 230 -13.45 6.55 -3.52
C LEU A 230 -12.95 5.71 -4.69
N ALA A 231 -12.73 4.41 -4.47
CA ALA A 231 -12.36 3.47 -5.53
C ALA A 231 -13.38 3.53 -6.68
N LYS A 232 -14.68 3.52 -6.35
CA LYS A 232 -15.74 3.59 -7.35
C LYS A 232 -15.69 4.90 -8.14
N ILE A 233 -15.56 6.05 -7.46
CA ILE A 233 -15.45 7.36 -8.14
C ILE A 233 -14.29 7.37 -9.13
N ILE A 234 -13.14 6.83 -8.72
CA ILE A 234 -11.94 6.80 -9.56
C ILE A 234 -12.15 5.88 -10.76
N LEU A 235 -12.65 4.66 -10.56
CA LEU A 235 -12.89 3.72 -11.66
C LEU A 235 -13.98 4.20 -12.62
N ASP A 236 -15.06 4.79 -12.11
CA ASP A 236 -16.14 5.38 -12.91
C ASP A 236 -15.67 6.59 -13.73
N SER A 237 -14.58 7.25 -13.34
CA SER A 237 -13.95 8.31 -14.14
C SER A 237 -13.24 7.79 -15.40
N GLY A 238 -13.05 6.47 -15.51
CA GLY A 238 -12.30 5.83 -16.58
C GLY A 238 -10.81 5.63 -16.26
N TYR A 239 -10.35 6.02 -15.07
CA TYR A 239 -9.01 5.69 -14.59
C TYR A 239 -8.82 4.18 -14.53
N LYS A 240 -7.67 3.71 -15.03
CA LYS A 240 -7.32 2.30 -15.05
C LYS A 240 -6.10 2.05 -14.18
N PRO A 241 -6.27 1.46 -12.99
CA PRO A 241 -5.12 0.98 -12.24
C PRO A 241 -4.51 -0.23 -12.94
N TYR A 242 -3.21 -0.40 -12.76
CA TYR A 242 -2.43 -1.50 -13.31
C TYR A 242 -1.63 -2.16 -12.19
N PRO A 243 -1.17 -3.41 -12.40
CA PRO A 243 -0.04 -3.94 -11.65
C PRO A 243 1.11 -2.93 -11.61
N TYR A 244 1.79 -2.86 -10.47
CA TYR A 244 2.71 -1.78 -10.15
C TYR A 244 4.00 -2.30 -9.51
N PHE A 245 5.12 -1.66 -9.82
CA PHE A 245 6.42 -2.03 -9.29
C PHE A 245 7.16 -0.77 -8.83
N PHE A 246 7.66 -0.78 -7.60
CA PHE A 246 8.48 0.30 -7.07
C PHE A 246 9.93 0.13 -7.53
N ASN A 247 10.46 1.17 -8.18
CA ASN A 247 11.87 1.29 -8.53
C ASN A 247 12.45 2.52 -7.83
N GLY A 248 12.92 2.33 -6.59
CA GLY A 248 13.24 3.45 -5.71
C GLY A 248 12.00 4.29 -5.42
N ASP A 249 12.03 5.57 -5.77
CA ASP A 249 10.92 6.51 -5.58
C ASP A 249 9.95 6.56 -6.77
N GLU A 250 10.25 5.85 -7.87
CA GLU A 250 9.37 5.76 -9.04
C GLU A 250 8.44 4.55 -8.95
N VAL A 251 7.21 4.73 -9.41
CA VAL A 251 6.26 3.62 -9.60
C VAL A 251 6.11 3.35 -11.08
N LEU A 252 6.54 2.16 -11.48
CA LEU A 252 6.31 1.62 -12.80
C LEU A 252 4.99 0.88 -12.82
N VAL A 253 4.19 1.08 -13.86
CA VAL A 253 2.86 0.46 -13.98
C VAL A 253 2.70 -0.21 -15.34
N GLY A 254 2.06 -1.38 -15.38
CA GLY A 254 1.88 -2.12 -16.62
C GLY A 254 1.02 -3.38 -16.44
N ASN A 255 0.42 -3.88 -17.52
CA ASN A 255 -0.38 -5.11 -17.46
C ASN A 255 0.49 -6.36 -17.37
N SER A 256 1.74 -6.28 -17.80
CA SER A 256 2.73 -7.33 -17.69
C SER A 256 4.10 -6.76 -17.36
N ILE A 257 5.00 -7.63 -16.90
CA ILE A 257 6.42 -7.29 -16.68
C ILE A 257 7.07 -6.69 -17.95
N TYR A 258 6.59 -7.06 -19.14
CA TYR A 258 7.09 -6.54 -20.42
C TYR A 258 6.59 -5.13 -20.78
N ASP A 259 5.53 -4.65 -20.13
CA ASP A 259 5.09 -3.26 -20.25
C ASP A 259 5.99 -2.34 -19.40
N ILE A 260 6.64 -2.91 -18.39
CA ILE A 260 7.48 -2.21 -17.42
C ILE A 260 8.97 -2.29 -17.82
N PHE A 261 9.41 -3.46 -18.28
CA PHE A 261 10.81 -3.74 -18.62
C PHE A 261 10.96 -4.23 -20.07
N PRO A 262 12.00 -3.81 -20.81
CA PRO A 262 12.29 -4.33 -22.14
C PRO A 262 12.42 -5.86 -22.15
N LYS A 263 11.85 -6.52 -23.16
CA LYS A 263 11.84 -7.98 -23.26
C LYS A 263 13.24 -8.61 -23.20
N GLU A 264 14.24 -7.97 -23.79
CA GLU A 264 15.64 -8.44 -23.73
C GLU A 264 16.20 -8.35 -22.31
N GLU A 265 15.89 -7.29 -21.56
CA GLU A 265 16.33 -7.12 -20.17
C GLU A 265 15.66 -8.12 -19.24
N VAL A 266 14.34 -8.33 -19.41
CA VAL A 266 13.60 -9.36 -18.66
C VAL A 266 14.22 -10.73 -18.94
N ASN A 267 14.44 -11.08 -20.22
CA ASN A 267 15.05 -12.36 -20.56
C ASN A 267 16.47 -12.52 -20.00
N ASN A 268 17.30 -11.48 -20.07
CA ASN A 268 18.68 -11.52 -19.56
C ASN A 268 18.76 -11.57 -18.02
N ALA A 269 17.92 -10.81 -17.31
CA ALA A 269 17.82 -10.85 -15.86
C ALA A 269 17.34 -12.22 -15.38
N MET A 270 16.38 -12.78 -16.11
CA MET A 270 15.84 -14.10 -15.88
C MET A 270 16.86 -15.19 -16.19
N ASP A 271 17.74 -15.03 -17.19
CA ASP A 271 18.85 -15.96 -17.43
C ASP A 271 19.84 -16.02 -16.25
N ILE A 272 20.04 -14.91 -15.52
CA ILE A 272 20.88 -14.84 -14.31
C ILE A 272 20.16 -15.46 -13.10
N GLU A 273 18.89 -15.11 -12.84
CA GLU A 273 18.09 -15.71 -11.76
C GLU A 273 17.78 -17.20 -11.99
N LEU A 274 17.62 -17.61 -13.26
CA LEU A 274 17.42 -19.00 -13.66
C LEU A 274 18.60 -19.87 -13.21
N GLU A 275 19.84 -19.39 -13.19
CA GLU A 275 20.96 -20.19 -12.70
C GLU A 275 20.90 -20.39 -11.17
N GLU A 276 20.50 -19.40 -10.38
CA GLU A 276 20.35 -19.54 -8.93
C GLU A 276 19.08 -20.31 -8.51
N TYR A 277 17.95 -20.11 -9.19
CA TYR A 277 16.70 -20.84 -8.93
C TYR A 277 16.73 -22.28 -9.47
N LYS A 278 17.39 -22.56 -10.60
CA LYS A 278 17.62 -23.96 -11.07
C LYS A 278 18.39 -24.78 -10.04
N ASN A 279 19.30 -24.15 -9.29
CA ASN A 279 20.04 -24.82 -8.21
C ASN A 279 19.14 -25.20 -7.00
N GLN A 280 17.96 -24.60 -6.84
CA GLN A 280 16.99 -24.91 -5.78
C GLN A 280 15.75 -25.71 -6.25
N ALA A 281 15.26 -25.47 -7.47
CA ALA A 281 14.01 -26.04 -8.01
C ALA A 281 14.21 -27.21 -8.99
N GLY A 282 15.43 -27.46 -9.48
CA GLY A 282 15.73 -28.50 -10.48
C GLY A 282 15.15 -28.24 -11.88
N ASP A 283 15.13 -29.27 -12.74
CA ASP A 283 14.74 -29.22 -14.17
C ASP A 283 13.27 -28.84 -14.47
N ASN A 284 12.47 -28.47 -13.46
CA ASN A 284 11.02 -28.31 -13.55
C ASN A 284 10.53 -26.85 -13.47
N PHE A 285 11.40 -25.88 -13.75
CA PHE A 285 11.05 -24.46 -13.71
C PHE A 285 10.07 -24.07 -14.84
N ASP A 286 8.87 -23.62 -14.46
CA ASP A 286 7.89 -23.05 -15.38
C ASP A 286 7.99 -21.52 -15.36
N LEU A 287 8.64 -20.99 -16.39
CA LEU A 287 8.85 -19.55 -16.56
C LEU A 287 7.53 -18.78 -16.66
N LYS A 288 6.52 -19.34 -17.32
CA LYS A 288 5.23 -18.67 -17.49
C LYS A 288 4.55 -18.53 -16.13
N LEU A 289 4.56 -19.60 -15.33
CA LEU A 289 4.00 -19.60 -13.99
C LEU A 289 4.73 -18.62 -13.06
N PHE A 290 6.05 -18.51 -13.16
CA PHE A 290 6.82 -17.51 -12.41
C PHE A 290 6.39 -16.07 -12.75
N ILE A 291 6.29 -15.73 -14.04
CA ILE A 291 5.86 -14.39 -14.49
C ILE A 291 4.42 -14.10 -14.04
N ASP A 292 3.54 -15.11 -14.11
CA ASP A 292 2.15 -14.99 -13.65
C ASP A 292 2.07 -14.74 -12.14
N ASP A 293 2.87 -15.46 -11.33
CA ASP A 293 2.96 -15.30 -9.87
C ASP A 293 3.48 -13.90 -9.52
N PHE A 294 4.56 -13.47 -10.17
CA PHE A 294 5.13 -12.13 -10.00
C PHE A 294 4.10 -11.04 -10.34
N SER A 295 3.45 -11.12 -11.51
CA SER A 295 2.46 -10.13 -11.92
C SER A 295 1.26 -10.06 -10.97
N TYR A 296 0.89 -11.20 -10.39
CA TYR A 296 -0.16 -11.29 -9.38
C TYR A 296 0.26 -10.65 -8.05
N ASP A 297 1.48 -10.88 -7.59
CA ASP A 297 2.00 -10.34 -6.32
C ASP A 297 2.04 -8.81 -6.29
N TYR A 298 2.18 -8.19 -7.44
CA TYR A 298 2.18 -6.73 -7.63
C TYR A 298 0.82 -6.18 -8.12
N SER A 299 -0.25 -6.96 -7.94
CA SER A 299 -1.61 -6.57 -8.32
C SER A 299 -2.46 -6.11 -7.14
N LEU A 300 -3.52 -5.37 -7.45
CA LEU A 300 -4.53 -4.98 -6.45
C LEU A 300 -5.27 -6.18 -5.83
N TYR A 301 -5.26 -7.35 -6.49
CA TYR A 301 -5.89 -8.55 -5.95
C TYR A 301 -5.09 -9.16 -4.80
N LYS A 302 -3.76 -9.04 -4.83
CA LYS A 302 -2.88 -9.50 -3.73
C LYS A 302 -3.20 -8.78 -2.42
N VAL A 303 -3.49 -7.49 -2.50
CA VAL A 303 -3.83 -6.61 -1.38
C VAL A 303 -5.05 -7.14 -0.62
N LEU A 304 -6.06 -7.60 -1.38
CA LEU A 304 -7.31 -8.14 -0.85
C LEU A 304 -7.12 -9.41 -0.02
N GLU A 305 -5.97 -10.09 -0.09
CA GLU A 305 -5.72 -11.31 0.70
C GLU A 305 -5.50 -11.03 2.20
N ASN A 306 -5.23 -9.79 2.59
CA ASN A 306 -4.77 -9.47 3.96
C ASN A 306 -5.67 -8.49 4.74
N ILE A 307 -6.78 -8.07 4.14
CA ILE A 307 -7.71 -7.11 4.73
C ILE A 307 -9.08 -7.75 5.02
N PRO A 308 -9.77 -7.35 6.09
CA PRO A 308 -11.14 -7.80 6.35
C PRO A 308 -12.14 -7.11 5.39
N ASN A 309 -13.31 -7.73 5.22
CA ASN A 309 -14.41 -7.23 4.39
C ASN A 309 -13.97 -6.90 2.95
N HIS A 310 -13.14 -7.75 2.34
CA HIS A 310 -12.54 -7.50 1.02
C HIS A 310 -13.54 -7.67 -0.13
N GLU A 311 -14.67 -8.35 0.09
CA GLU A 311 -15.58 -8.77 -0.97
C GLU A 311 -16.21 -7.62 -1.79
N PRO A 312 -16.65 -6.49 -1.19
CA PRO A 312 -17.18 -5.38 -1.96
C PRO A 312 -16.13 -4.78 -2.91
N MET A 313 -14.91 -4.58 -2.43
CA MET A 313 -13.80 -4.08 -3.24
C MET A 313 -13.43 -5.08 -4.33
N LEU A 314 -13.37 -6.37 -4.01
CA LEU A 314 -13.15 -7.44 -4.98
C LEU A 314 -14.18 -7.42 -6.11
N ASN A 315 -15.47 -7.29 -5.78
CA ASN A 315 -16.53 -7.22 -6.80
C ASN A 315 -16.36 -5.98 -7.67
N LEU A 316 -16.04 -4.83 -7.08
CA LEU A 316 -15.79 -3.59 -7.83
C LEU A 316 -14.62 -3.75 -8.82
N LEU A 317 -13.48 -4.30 -8.39
CA LEU A 317 -12.33 -4.54 -9.29
C LEU A 317 -12.69 -5.47 -10.45
N LEU A 318 -13.48 -6.52 -10.18
CA LEU A 318 -13.92 -7.47 -11.20
C LEU A 318 -14.93 -6.83 -12.18
N GLU A 319 -15.86 -6.02 -11.69
CA GLU A 319 -16.86 -5.30 -12.50
C GLU A 319 -16.19 -4.34 -13.50
N HIS A 320 -15.09 -3.70 -13.09
CA HIS A 320 -14.30 -2.81 -13.95
C HIS A 320 -13.22 -3.53 -14.77
N ASN A 321 -13.15 -4.87 -14.73
CA ASN A 321 -12.16 -5.69 -15.44
C ASN A 321 -10.70 -5.26 -15.18
N ILE A 322 -10.37 -4.98 -13.92
CA ILE A 322 -9.01 -4.59 -13.54
C ILE A 322 -8.05 -5.75 -13.77
N SER A 323 -6.88 -5.46 -14.35
CA SER A 323 -5.82 -6.44 -14.66
C SER A 323 -5.04 -6.87 -13.42
N GLY A 324 -4.22 -7.92 -13.56
CA GLY A 324 -3.53 -8.57 -12.44
C GLY A 324 -4.34 -9.66 -11.74
N GLN A 325 -5.44 -10.13 -12.35
CA GLN A 325 -6.15 -11.33 -11.88
C GLN A 325 -5.25 -12.57 -11.95
N PRO A 326 -5.43 -13.57 -11.06
CA PRO A 326 -4.62 -14.78 -11.07
C PRO A 326 -4.81 -15.56 -12.37
N SER A 327 -3.73 -16.10 -12.92
CA SER A 327 -3.80 -16.98 -14.11
C SER A 327 -4.42 -18.33 -13.77
N LYS A 328 -4.79 -19.11 -14.79
CA LYS A 328 -5.35 -20.47 -14.59
C LYS A 328 -4.32 -21.41 -13.98
N GLU A 329 -3.08 -21.26 -14.39
CA GLU A 329 -1.92 -22.00 -13.92
C GLU A 329 -1.64 -21.68 -12.45
N LEU A 330 -1.66 -20.40 -12.07
CA LEU A 330 -1.53 -19.98 -10.67
C LEU A 330 -2.69 -20.48 -9.81
N MET A 331 -3.93 -20.35 -10.29
CA MET A 331 -5.11 -20.90 -9.60
C MET A 331 -4.97 -22.41 -9.37
N LYS A 332 -4.46 -23.15 -10.37
CA LYS A 332 -4.24 -24.59 -10.24
C LYS A 332 -3.16 -24.92 -9.21
N LYS A 333 -1.98 -24.26 -9.28
CA LYS A 333 -0.88 -24.42 -8.32
C LYS A 333 -1.37 -24.26 -6.88
N VAL A 334 -2.03 -23.14 -6.59
CA VAL A 334 -2.55 -22.83 -5.24
C VAL A 334 -3.66 -23.79 -4.82
N TYR A 335 -4.47 -24.28 -5.77
CA TYR A 335 -5.50 -25.26 -5.47
C TYR A 335 -4.89 -26.59 -5.05
N ASP A 336 -3.81 -27.03 -5.70
CA ASP A 336 -3.12 -28.27 -5.35
C ASP A 336 -2.51 -28.18 -3.94
N GLU A 337 -1.88 -27.06 -3.59
CA GLU A 337 -1.42 -26.77 -2.23
C GLU A 337 -2.56 -26.78 -1.20
N CYS A 338 -3.72 -26.22 -1.57
CA CYS A 338 -4.92 -26.27 -0.75
C CYS A 338 -5.39 -27.72 -0.54
N TYR A 339 -5.46 -28.52 -1.61
CA TYR A 339 -5.89 -29.92 -1.57
C TYR A 339 -4.97 -30.78 -0.70
N ASP A 340 -3.66 -30.55 -0.75
CA ASP A 340 -2.71 -31.21 0.16
C ASP A 340 -3.01 -30.86 1.63
N GLY A 341 -3.29 -29.58 1.90
CA GLY A 341 -3.76 -29.10 3.20
C GLY A 341 -5.08 -29.73 3.66
N TYR A 342 -6.00 -29.99 2.73
CA TYR A 342 -7.25 -30.73 2.96
C TYR A 342 -6.95 -32.18 3.36
N ILE A 343 -6.15 -32.90 2.56
CA ILE A 343 -5.84 -34.31 2.76
C ILE A 343 -5.12 -34.55 4.08
N TYR A 344 -4.16 -33.68 4.44
CA TYR A 344 -3.50 -33.72 5.73
C TYR A 344 -4.52 -33.68 6.89
N ARG A 345 -5.45 -32.72 6.86
CA ARG A 345 -6.47 -32.53 7.89
C ARG A 345 -7.50 -33.66 7.90
N TYR A 346 -7.89 -34.16 6.73
CA TYR A 346 -8.78 -35.30 6.61
C TYR A 346 -8.16 -36.55 7.26
N ASN A 347 -6.91 -36.87 6.93
CA ASN A 347 -6.19 -38.00 7.52
C ASN A 347 -6.03 -37.85 9.04
N LEU A 348 -5.79 -36.62 9.52
CA LEU A 348 -5.74 -36.34 10.95
C LEU A 348 -7.09 -36.61 11.65
N LYS A 349 -8.21 -36.22 11.02
CA LYS A 349 -9.56 -36.53 11.55
C LYS A 349 -9.79 -38.03 11.63
N GLN A 350 -9.40 -38.77 10.59
CA GLN A 350 -9.51 -40.24 10.59
C GLN A 350 -8.64 -40.88 11.68
N LYS A 351 -7.45 -40.33 11.93
CA LYS A 351 -6.59 -40.77 13.05
C LYS A 351 -7.26 -40.54 14.40
N TYR A 352 -7.80 -39.35 14.65
CA TYR A 352 -8.49 -39.05 15.91
C TYR A 352 -9.71 -39.96 16.15
N MET A 353 -10.48 -40.26 15.10
CA MET A 353 -11.58 -41.23 15.19
C MET A 353 -11.11 -42.63 15.55
N LYS A 354 -10.02 -43.12 14.93
CA LYS A 354 -9.46 -44.44 15.22
C LYS A 354 -8.89 -44.55 16.64
N GLU A 355 -8.32 -43.46 17.15
CA GLU A 355 -7.69 -43.39 18.46
C GLU A 355 -8.67 -42.96 19.58
N ASN A 356 -9.97 -42.80 19.29
CA ASN A 356 -10.99 -42.28 20.21
C ASN A 356 -10.62 -40.93 20.86
N ILE A 357 -9.92 -40.06 20.12
CA ILE A 357 -9.53 -38.73 20.56
C ILE A 357 -10.67 -37.75 20.26
N ASN A 358 -11.26 -37.16 21.31
CA ASN A 358 -12.28 -36.12 21.17
C ASN A 358 -11.65 -34.74 20.95
N LYS A 359 -11.13 -34.49 19.74
CA LYS A 359 -10.50 -33.22 19.36
C LYS A 359 -10.95 -32.76 17.97
N LYS A 360 -11.32 -31.48 17.84
CA LYS A 360 -11.67 -30.87 16.55
C LYS A 360 -10.40 -30.66 15.71
N VAL A 361 -10.45 -31.02 14.43
CA VAL A 361 -9.38 -30.70 13.47
C VAL A 361 -9.58 -29.28 12.97
N LYS A 362 -8.62 -28.40 13.29
CA LYS A 362 -8.66 -26.99 12.90
C LYS A 362 -8.79 -26.83 11.38
N HIS A 363 -9.67 -25.91 10.98
CA HIS A 363 -9.87 -25.48 9.58
C HIS A 363 -10.32 -26.55 8.59
N LEU A 364 -10.65 -27.79 9.00
CA LEU A 364 -11.03 -28.84 8.06
C LEU A 364 -12.22 -28.42 7.17
N ASP A 365 -13.25 -27.81 7.77
CA ASP A 365 -14.44 -27.36 7.04
C ASP A 365 -14.12 -26.21 6.06
N PHE A 366 -13.11 -25.39 6.37
CA PHE A 366 -12.61 -24.35 5.47
C PHE A 366 -11.98 -24.95 4.21
N TYR A 367 -11.08 -25.93 4.36
CA TYR A 367 -10.48 -26.60 3.19
C TYR A 367 -11.50 -27.42 2.40
N LEU A 368 -12.43 -28.10 3.09
CA LEU A 368 -13.51 -28.86 2.45
C LEU A 368 -14.36 -27.98 1.52
N LYS A 369 -14.61 -26.73 1.92
CA LYS A 369 -15.37 -25.73 1.16
C LYS A 369 -14.69 -25.33 -0.16
N TYR A 370 -13.35 -25.25 -0.18
CA TYR A 370 -12.62 -24.66 -1.31
C TYR A 370 -11.91 -25.68 -2.20
N CYS A 371 -11.36 -26.77 -1.67
CA CYS A 371 -10.41 -27.62 -2.40
C CYS A 371 -10.47 -29.09 -2.01
N SER A 372 -11.65 -29.71 -2.05
CA SER A 372 -11.83 -31.13 -1.72
C SER A 372 -11.69 -32.10 -2.89
N ASP A 373 -11.59 -31.60 -4.13
CA ASP A 373 -11.50 -32.44 -5.33
C ASP A 373 -10.05 -32.55 -5.81
N LYS A 374 -9.49 -33.77 -5.87
CA LYS A 374 -8.07 -34.00 -6.23
C LYS A 374 -7.64 -33.35 -7.55
N ASN A 375 -8.53 -33.34 -8.53
CA ASN A 375 -8.27 -32.82 -9.87
C ASN A 375 -8.92 -31.45 -10.10
N GLY A 376 -9.35 -30.79 -9.03
CA GLY A 376 -10.03 -29.50 -9.09
C GLY A 376 -9.09 -28.32 -9.38
N THR A 377 -9.72 -27.15 -9.50
CA THR A 377 -9.09 -25.82 -9.52
C THR A 377 -10.13 -24.80 -9.05
N PHE A 378 -9.71 -23.58 -8.71
CA PHE A 378 -10.66 -22.51 -8.40
C PHE A 378 -11.43 -22.10 -9.67
N LYS A 379 -12.74 -21.89 -9.55
CA LYS A 379 -13.65 -21.59 -10.67
C LYS A 379 -13.36 -20.24 -11.31
N ASN A 380 -12.95 -19.27 -10.50
CA ASN A 380 -12.69 -17.90 -10.91
C ASN A 380 -11.86 -17.16 -9.86
N THR A 381 -11.42 -15.95 -10.22
CA THR A 381 -10.71 -15.01 -9.33
C THR A 381 -11.42 -14.82 -8.00
N LYS A 382 -12.76 -14.73 -7.98
CA LYS A 382 -13.51 -14.50 -6.74
C LYS A 382 -13.36 -15.66 -5.75
N GLU A 383 -13.45 -16.90 -6.21
CA GLU A 383 -13.23 -18.08 -5.36
C GLU A 383 -11.78 -18.17 -4.88
N PHE A 384 -10.82 -17.89 -5.76
CA PHE A 384 -9.39 -17.86 -5.43
C PHE A 384 -9.06 -16.83 -4.34
N ILE A 385 -9.51 -15.58 -4.48
CA ILE A 385 -9.23 -14.51 -3.51
C ILE A 385 -9.92 -14.79 -2.18
N ASN A 386 -11.17 -15.29 -2.20
CA ASN A 386 -11.86 -15.67 -0.96
C ASN A 386 -11.16 -16.82 -0.22
N TYR A 387 -10.55 -17.76 -0.94
CA TYR A 387 -9.70 -18.78 -0.33
C TYR A 387 -8.43 -18.15 0.26
N LYS A 388 -7.66 -17.40 -0.52
CA LYS A 388 -6.41 -16.78 -0.06
C LYS A 388 -6.62 -15.88 1.15
N ASN A 389 -7.63 -15.00 1.10
CA ASN A 389 -8.00 -14.15 2.22
C ASN A 389 -8.37 -14.96 3.47
N GLY A 390 -9.26 -15.95 3.33
CA GLY A 390 -9.68 -16.77 4.45
C GLY A 390 -8.53 -17.62 5.04
N ASN A 391 -7.60 -18.07 4.20
CA ASN A 391 -6.42 -18.82 4.63
C ASN A 391 -5.46 -17.93 5.43
N ASN A 392 -5.19 -16.70 4.96
CA ASN A 392 -4.37 -15.72 5.68
C ASN A 392 -5.03 -15.31 7.00
N ARG A 393 -6.35 -15.07 7.00
CA ARG A 393 -7.13 -14.84 8.23
C ARG A 393 -6.93 -15.95 9.25
N ASN A 394 -7.05 -17.20 8.83
CA ASN A 394 -6.90 -18.37 9.71
C ASN A 394 -5.46 -18.51 10.23
N TYR A 395 -4.47 -18.25 9.39
CA TYR A 395 -3.06 -18.25 9.77
C TYR A 395 -2.77 -17.20 10.85
N GLU A 396 -3.20 -15.96 10.66
CA GLU A 396 -2.96 -14.87 11.60
C GLU A 396 -3.70 -15.08 12.93
N ILE A 397 -4.93 -15.62 12.89
CA ILE A 397 -5.64 -16.05 14.12
C ILE A 397 -4.84 -17.11 14.87
N ASP A 398 -4.40 -18.18 14.18
CA ASP A 398 -3.64 -19.25 14.83
C ASP A 398 -2.31 -18.76 15.41
N SER A 399 -1.61 -17.88 14.68
CA SER A 399 -0.37 -17.24 15.12
C SER A 399 -0.60 -16.36 16.35
N PHE A 400 -1.65 -15.55 16.34
CA PHE A 400 -2.03 -14.69 17.47
C PHE A 400 -2.40 -15.51 18.70
N LEU A 401 -3.22 -16.56 18.53
CA LEU A 401 -3.59 -17.48 19.61
C LEU A 401 -2.37 -18.19 20.19
N TYR A 402 -1.44 -18.63 19.35
CA TYR A 402 -0.22 -19.28 19.82
C TYR A 402 0.63 -18.34 20.67
N SER A 403 0.77 -17.08 20.23
CA SER A 403 1.60 -16.08 20.90
C SER A 403 0.97 -15.51 22.17
N ASN A 404 -0.37 -15.55 22.30
CA ASN A 404 -1.11 -14.93 23.40
C ASN A 404 -1.98 -15.92 24.20
N LYS A 405 -1.71 -17.23 24.11
CA LYS A 405 -2.55 -18.29 24.70
C LYS A 405 -2.81 -18.13 26.21
N ASP A 406 -1.88 -17.50 26.93
CA ASP A 406 -1.91 -17.31 28.38
C ASP A 406 -2.25 -15.86 28.78
N ASP A 407 -2.58 -14.98 27.81
CA ASP A 407 -2.93 -13.58 28.05
C ASP A 407 -4.45 -13.37 27.91
N PRO A 408 -5.21 -13.37 29.02
CA PRO A 408 -6.66 -13.19 28.99
C PRO A 408 -7.09 -11.78 28.59
N THR A 409 -6.16 -10.81 28.52
CA THR A 409 -6.44 -9.46 28.01
C THR A 409 -6.43 -9.41 26.48
N LYS A 410 -5.81 -10.41 25.84
CA LYS A 410 -5.65 -10.54 24.39
C LYS A 410 -6.56 -11.61 23.78
N VAL A 411 -6.81 -12.70 24.51
CA VAL A 411 -7.71 -13.77 24.08
C VAL A 411 -8.81 -13.96 25.11
N ILE A 412 -10.03 -13.58 24.76
CA ILE A 412 -11.19 -13.66 25.64
C ILE A 412 -12.07 -14.82 25.19
N TYR A 413 -12.26 -15.80 26.07
CA TYR A 413 -13.23 -16.87 25.87
C TYR A 413 -14.53 -16.50 26.58
N ILE A 414 -15.63 -16.43 25.84
CA ILE A 414 -16.97 -16.24 26.40
C ILE A 414 -17.42 -17.60 26.94
N GLU A 415 -17.42 -17.76 28.25
CA GLU A 415 -18.00 -18.93 28.91
C GLU A 415 -19.53 -18.92 28.71
N LYS A 416 -20.08 -20.09 28.37
CA LYS A 416 -21.54 -20.31 28.30
C LYS A 416 -22.11 -20.71 29.63
#